data_AF-A0A419DE67-F1
#
_entry.id   AF-A0A419DE67-F1
#
_cell.length_a   1.000
_cell.length_b   1.000
_cell.length_c   1.000
_cell.angle_alpha   90.00
_cell.angle_beta   90.00
_cell.angle_gamma   90.00
#
_symmetry.space_group_name_H-M   'P 1'
#
loop_
_entity.id
_entity.type
_entity.pdbx_description
1 polymer ?
#
loop_
_entity_poly.entity_id
_entity_poly.type
_entity_poly.pdbx_seq_one_letter_code
_entity_poly.pdbx_strand_id
1 'polypeptide(L)'
;MLLTTILSGCADQSFIPPATFYATLSQQIDLYDLQMAYYEDAAAADTIYLGKRYYFGLVRADQTTSIFAVRGSDDYVLVENVKFVPRASYDMKGIIQGTIFEVIGDVQGVQSGYIIVKNCWFRIQSGGATYSGGGAY
;
A
#
# COMPACT_ATOMS: atom_id res chain seq x y z
N MET A 1 13.34 -20.40 44.91
CA MET A 1 12.20 -19.62 44.38
C MET A 1 12.72 -18.81 43.20
N LEU A 2 12.50 -19.29 41.98
CA LEU A 2 12.86 -18.57 40.75
C LEU A 2 11.58 -17.95 40.20
N LEU A 3 11.50 -16.62 40.20
CA LEU A 3 10.35 -15.88 39.69
C LEU A 3 10.56 -15.64 38.20
N THR A 4 9.98 -16.50 37.36
CA THR A 4 10.06 -16.37 35.90
C THR A 4 8.98 -15.40 35.44
N THR A 5 9.33 -14.12 35.27
CA THR A 5 8.48 -13.14 34.59
C THR A 5 8.39 -13.48 33.11
N ILE A 6 7.27 -14.09 32.72
CA ILE A 6 6.90 -14.30 31.32
C ILE A 6 6.56 -12.91 30.77
N LEU A 7 7.47 -12.27 30.03
CA LEU A 7 7.10 -11.17 29.14
C LEU A 7 6.25 -11.79 28.02
N SER A 8 4.94 -11.74 28.20
CA SER A 8 3.96 -11.92 27.14
C SER A 8 4.34 -10.96 26.01
N GLY A 9 4.80 -11.51 24.89
CA GLY A 9 5.16 -10.74 23.71
C GLY A 9 4.03 -9.77 23.36
N CYS A 10 4.40 -8.52 23.09
CA CYS A 10 3.53 -7.62 22.36
C CYS A 10 3.11 -8.35 21.09
N ALA A 11 1.86 -8.81 21.05
CA ALA A 11 1.26 -9.24 19.81
C ALA A 11 1.43 -8.07 18.83
N ASP A 12 2.11 -8.35 17.70
CA ASP A 12 2.10 -7.51 16.50
C ASP A 12 0.64 -7.34 16.07
N GLN A 13 -0.07 -6.43 16.74
CA GLN A 13 -1.39 -6.02 16.32
C GLN A 13 -1.17 -5.12 15.11
N SER A 14 -1.08 -5.72 13.93
CA SER A 14 -1.32 -5.00 12.68
C SER A 14 -2.69 -4.34 12.84
N PHE A 15 -2.70 -3.03 13.08
CA PHE A 15 -3.95 -2.30 13.24
C PHE A 15 -4.63 -2.30 11.87
N ILE A 16 -5.55 -3.23 11.68
CA ILE A 16 -6.41 -3.30 10.50
C ILE A 16 -7.50 -2.25 10.73
N PRO A 17 -7.54 -1.16 9.96
CA PRO A 17 -8.58 -0.15 10.15
C PRO A 17 -9.95 -0.80 9.90
N PRO A 18 -10.97 -0.47 10.70
CA PRO A 18 -12.27 -1.11 10.59
C PRO A 18 -12.85 -0.93 9.18
N ALA A 19 -13.61 -1.91 8.68
CA ALA A 19 -14.18 -1.86 7.33
C ALA A 19 -14.99 -0.58 7.04
N THR A 20 -15.57 0.02 8.09
CA THR A 20 -16.27 1.32 8.02
C THR A 20 -15.33 2.48 7.67
N PHE A 21 -14.06 2.44 8.10
CA PHE A 21 -13.04 3.42 7.73
C PHE A 21 -12.82 3.45 6.21
N TYR A 22 -12.95 2.29 5.55
CA TYR A 22 -12.81 2.20 4.11
C TYR A 22 -13.98 2.81 3.33
N ALA A 23 -15.19 2.74 3.89
CA ALA A 23 -16.42 3.12 3.20
C ALA A 23 -16.95 4.54 3.53
N THR A 24 -16.58 5.12 4.68
CA THR A 24 -17.25 6.34 5.19
C THR A 24 -16.43 7.62 5.16
N LEU A 25 -15.11 7.55 4.95
CA LEU A 25 -14.22 8.72 5.10
C LEU A 25 -13.44 9.12 3.84
N SER A 26 -13.38 8.25 2.82
CA SER A 26 -12.56 8.50 1.62
C SER A 26 -13.42 8.42 0.36
N GLN A 27 -13.26 9.38 -0.54
CA GLN A 27 -13.87 9.31 -1.86
C GLN A 27 -13.25 8.12 -2.62
N GLN A 28 -14.08 7.28 -3.23
CA GLN A 28 -13.57 6.24 -4.11
C GLN A 28 -13.12 6.85 -5.44
N ILE A 29 -11.97 6.39 -5.95
CA ILE A 29 -11.48 6.73 -7.29
C ILE A 29 -10.95 5.47 -7.98
N ASP A 30 -11.08 5.42 -9.29
CA ASP A 30 -10.42 4.41 -10.11
C ASP A 30 -8.93 4.76 -10.27
N LEU A 31 -8.07 3.74 -10.27
CA LEU A 31 -6.63 3.95 -10.45
C LEU A 31 -6.32 4.51 -11.83
N TYR A 32 -7.03 4.05 -12.86
CA TYR A 32 -6.87 4.49 -14.24
C TYR A 32 -7.23 5.96 -14.40
N ASP A 33 -8.32 6.42 -13.77
CA ASP A 33 -8.75 7.82 -13.82
C ASP A 33 -7.70 8.75 -13.21
N LEU A 34 -7.11 8.35 -12.07
CA LEU A 34 -6.03 9.09 -11.44
C LEU A 34 -4.80 9.16 -12.38
N GLN A 35 -4.42 8.04 -12.98
CA GLN A 35 -3.28 7.98 -13.88
C GLN A 35 -3.48 8.83 -15.13
N MET A 36 -4.65 8.73 -15.75
CA MET A 36 -4.98 9.50 -16.95
C MET A 36 -4.93 10.99 -16.67
N ALA A 37 -5.48 11.45 -15.53
CA ALA A 37 -5.41 12.86 -15.17
C ALA A 37 -3.96 13.36 -15.03
N TYR A 38 -3.10 12.59 -14.36
CA TYR A 38 -1.67 12.94 -14.22
C TYR A 38 -0.86 12.80 -15.51
N TYR A 39 -1.26 11.90 -16.41
CA TYR A 39 -0.65 11.73 -17.73
C TYR A 39 -0.99 12.90 -18.66
N GLU A 40 -2.24 13.37 -18.64
CA GLU A 40 -2.71 14.46 -19.50
C GLU A 40 -2.19 15.83 -19.06
N ASP A 41 -2.36 16.17 -17.77
CA ASP A 41 -1.89 17.42 -17.20
C ASP A 41 -1.68 17.27 -15.68
N ALA A 42 -0.43 17.04 -15.28
CA ALA A 42 -0.07 16.87 -13.89
C ALA A 42 -0.38 18.11 -13.02
N ALA A 43 -0.28 19.32 -13.56
CA ALA A 43 -0.54 20.54 -12.80
C ALA A 43 -2.04 20.69 -12.54
N ALA A 44 -2.88 20.43 -13.54
CA ALA A 44 -4.33 20.41 -13.37
C ALA A 44 -4.76 19.28 -12.41
N ALA A 45 -4.18 18.09 -12.53
CA ALA A 45 -4.42 16.97 -11.64
C ALA A 45 -4.07 17.31 -10.18
N ASP A 46 -2.95 17.99 -9.93
CA ASP A 46 -2.58 18.41 -8.58
C ASP A 46 -3.61 19.35 -7.95
N THR A 47 -4.25 20.25 -8.71
CA THR A 47 -5.33 21.09 -8.17
C THR A 47 -6.54 20.27 -7.68
N ILE A 48 -6.74 19.08 -8.25
CA ILE A 48 -7.89 18.22 -7.98
C ILE A 48 -7.55 17.20 -6.90
N TYR A 49 -6.39 16.55 -6.96
CA TYR A 49 -6.10 15.36 -6.16
C TYR A 49 -5.08 15.58 -5.05
N LEU A 50 -4.16 16.55 -5.20
CA LEU A 50 -3.04 16.71 -4.27
C LEU A 50 -3.51 16.94 -2.83
N GLY A 51 -2.95 16.17 -1.90
CA GLY A 51 -3.25 16.25 -0.47
C GLY A 51 -4.60 15.64 -0.07
N LYS A 52 -5.39 15.10 -1.02
CA LYS A 52 -6.67 14.45 -0.72
C LYS A 52 -6.49 12.95 -0.51
N ARG A 53 -7.36 12.41 0.33
CA ARG A 53 -7.42 10.98 0.65
C ARG A 53 -8.44 10.27 -0.23
N TYR A 54 -8.01 9.19 -0.86
CA TYR A 54 -8.86 8.37 -1.72
C TYR A 54 -8.83 6.90 -1.30
N TYR A 55 -9.95 6.24 -1.58
CA TYR A 55 -10.05 4.79 -1.59
C TYR A 55 -9.86 4.26 -3.01
N PHE A 56 -8.86 3.41 -3.17
CA PHE A 56 -8.60 2.66 -4.38
C PHE A 56 -9.12 1.25 -4.14
N GLY A 57 -10.02 0.80 -5.03
CA GLY A 57 -10.66 -0.51 -4.94
C GLY A 57 -9.68 -1.67 -5.18
N LEU A 58 -10.21 -2.80 -5.66
CA LEU A 58 -9.42 -4.00 -5.93
C LEU A 58 -8.30 -3.71 -6.94
N VAL A 59 -7.08 -3.53 -6.45
CA VAL A 59 -5.86 -3.35 -7.23
C VAL A 59 -4.92 -4.52 -7.01
N ARG A 60 -4.06 -4.79 -7.99
CA ARG A 60 -3.11 -5.90 -7.95
C ARG A 60 -1.69 -5.36 -7.81
N ALA A 61 -0.93 -5.87 -6.85
CA ALA A 61 0.47 -5.51 -6.68
C ALA A 61 1.31 -5.99 -7.88
N ASP A 62 1.96 -5.09 -8.60
CA ASP A 62 2.92 -5.45 -9.63
C ASP A 62 4.30 -5.72 -9.03
N GLN A 63 4.69 -4.89 -8.08
CA GLN A 63 5.95 -5.02 -7.35
C GLN A 63 5.77 -4.56 -5.90
N THR A 64 6.60 -5.08 -5.01
CA THR A 64 6.63 -4.69 -3.60
C THR A 64 8.07 -4.47 -3.18
N THR A 65 8.34 -3.33 -2.55
CA THR A 65 9.62 -3.06 -1.89
C THR A 65 9.38 -3.15 -0.38
N SER A 66 10.12 -4.03 0.30
CA SER A 66 9.89 -4.37 1.71
C SER A 66 11.22 -4.46 2.49
N ILE A 67 11.33 -3.63 3.54
CA ILE A 67 12.05 -3.66 4.85
C ILE A 67 13.42 -4.34 5.05
N PHE A 68 14.01 -5.04 4.09
CA PHE A 68 15.42 -5.48 4.16
C PHE A 68 16.29 -4.87 3.05
N ALA A 69 15.69 -4.16 2.10
CA ALA A 69 16.40 -3.48 1.05
C ALA A 69 16.91 -2.14 1.58
N VAL A 70 18.16 -2.11 2.07
CA VAL A 70 19.04 -0.93 2.13
C VAL A 70 18.50 0.30 2.90
N ARG A 71 19.20 0.71 3.97
CA ARG A 71 18.96 1.98 4.68
C ARG A 71 18.71 3.13 3.69
N GLY A 72 17.48 3.66 3.67
CA GLY A 72 17.13 4.87 2.92
C GLY A 72 16.09 4.71 1.80
N SER A 73 15.59 3.50 1.49
CA SER A 73 14.43 3.36 0.60
C SER A 73 13.12 3.28 1.38
N ASP A 74 12.14 4.10 0.99
CA ASP A 74 10.77 4.00 1.49
C ASP A 74 10.14 2.68 0.99
N ASP A 75 9.45 1.96 1.88
CA ASP A 75 8.64 0.80 1.49
C ASP A 75 7.51 1.26 0.56
N TYR A 76 7.17 0.45 -0.45
CA TYR A 76 6.01 0.74 -1.30
C TYR A 76 5.47 -0.50 -2.02
N VAL A 77 4.19 -0.46 -2.34
CA VAL A 77 3.55 -1.33 -3.32
C VAL A 77 3.42 -0.55 -4.62
N LEU A 78 3.96 -1.08 -5.72
CA LEU A 78 3.79 -0.51 -7.05
C LEU A 78 2.61 -1.19 -7.74
N VAL A 79 1.73 -0.37 -8.29
CA VAL A 79 0.69 -0.78 -9.24
C VAL A 79 0.78 0.16 -10.43
N GLU A 80 1.21 -0.37 -11.56
CA GLU A 80 1.49 0.36 -12.80
C GLU A 80 2.45 1.55 -12.54
N ASN A 81 1.99 2.79 -12.65
CA ASN A 81 2.76 4.01 -12.36
C ASN A 81 2.67 4.45 -10.89
N VAL A 82 1.77 3.87 -10.09
CA VAL A 82 1.40 4.41 -8.78
C VAL A 82 2.13 3.68 -7.66
N LYS A 83 2.84 4.46 -6.83
CA LYS A 83 3.49 3.96 -5.62
C LYS A 83 2.62 4.23 -4.40
N PHE A 84 2.15 3.16 -3.78
CA PHE A 84 1.46 3.19 -2.49
C PHE A 84 2.48 2.99 -1.37
N VAL A 85 2.79 4.08 -0.66
CA VAL A 85 3.75 4.11 0.45
C VAL A 85 2.98 3.90 1.76
N PRO A 86 3.26 2.83 2.53
CA PRO A 86 2.56 2.55 3.76
C PRO A 86 2.80 3.64 4.79
N ARG A 87 1.88 3.78 5.74
CA ARG A 87 2.12 4.58 6.95
C ARG A 87 3.22 3.98 7.83
N ALA A 88 3.26 2.65 7.90
CA ALA A 88 4.30 1.91 8.58
C ALA A 88 4.62 0.60 7.84
N SER A 89 5.86 0.15 7.86
CA SER A 89 6.33 -1.05 7.14
C SER A 89 5.49 -2.30 7.39
N TYR A 90 4.95 -2.46 8.61
CA TYR A 90 4.10 -3.61 8.95
C TYR A 90 2.74 -3.59 8.25
N ASP A 91 2.26 -2.45 7.74
CA ASP A 91 0.99 -2.34 6.98
C ASP A 91 1.08 -3.08 5.63
N MET A 92 2.31 -3.35 5.15
CA MET A 92 2.58 -4.17 3.96
C MET A 92 2.78 -5.67 4.25
N LYS A 93 2.66 -6.11 5.51
CA LYS A 93 2.86 -7.51 5.88
C LYS A 93 1.88 -8.41 5.11
N GLY A 94 2.42 -9.34 4.32
CA GLY A 94 1.63 -10.27 3.51
C GLY A 94 1.27 -9.75 2.11
N ILE A 95 1.63 -8.51 1.77
CA ILE A 95 1.54 -8.00 0.40
C ILE A 95 2.81 -8.38 -0.35
N ILE A 96 2.65 -9.24 -1.34
CA ILE A 96 3.67 -9.63 -2.31
C ILE A 96 3.17 -9.34 -3.73
N GLN A 97 4.04 -9.43 -4.73
CA GLN A 97 3.64 -9.36 -6.13
C GLN A 97 2.46 -10.31 -6.43
N GLY A 98 1.48 -9.81 -7.18
CA GLY A 98 0.24 -10.51 -7.54
C GLY A 98 -0.86 -10.45 -6.48
N THR A 99 -0.60 -9.91 -5.28
CA THR A 99 -1.63 -9.76 -4.22
C THR A 99 -2.72 -8.81 -4.69
N ILE A 100 -3.98 -9.19 -4.48
CA ILE A 100 -5.12 -8.28 -4.69
C ILE A 100 -5.46 -7.65 -3.34
N PHE A 101 -5.49 -6.33 -3.31
CA PHE A 101 -5.78 -5.56 -2.11
C PHE A 101 -6.59 -4.32 -2.46
N GLU A 102 -7.19 -3.73 -1.45
CA GLU A 102 -7.71 -2.36 -1.53
C GLU A 102 -6.82 -1.47 -0.66
N VAL A 103 -6.76 -0.18 -1.00
CA VAL A 103 -5.88 0.75 -0.32
C VAL A 103 -6.52 2.11 -0.13
N ILE A 104 -6.25 2.73 1.02
CA ILE A 104 -6.57 4.13 1.27
C ILE A 104 -5.29 4.89 1.51
N GLY A 105 -5.13 6.04 0.88
CA GLY A 105 -4.00 6.92 1.15
C GLY A 105 -4.19 8.32 0.59
N ASP A 106 -3.19 9.16 0.86
CA ASP A 106 -3.17 10.57 0.50
C ASP A 106 -2.35 10.77 -0.78
N VAL A 107 -2.94 11.35 -1.82
CA VAL A 107 -2.23 11.63 -3.08
C VAL A 107 -1.20 12.74 -2.85
N GLN A 108 0.03 12.53 -3.31
CA GLN A 108 1.17 13.44 -3.15
C GLN A 108 1.74 13.94 -4.50
N GLY A 109 0.98 13.78 -5.57
CA GLY A 109 1.39 14.18 -6.92
C GLY A 109 2.44 13.25 -7.52
N VAL A 110 3.08 13.73 -8.59
CA VAL A 110 4.12 12.99 -9.31
C VAL A 110 5.49 13.30 -8.73
N GLN A 111 6.24 12.27 -8.36
CA GLN A 111 7.62 12.36 -7.89
C GLN A 111 8.48 11.32 -8.60
N SER A 112 9.57 11.78 -9.23
CA SER A 112 10.50 10.92 -9.98
C SER A 112 9.81 10.01 -11.01
N GLY A 113 8.76 10.52 -11.67
CA GLY A 113 8.00 9.80 -12.72
C GLY A 113 6.90 8.86 -12.23
N TYR A 114 6.65 8.80 -10.92
CA TYR A 114 5.59 7.99 -10.31
C TYR A 114 4.56 8.86 -9.61
N ILE A 115 3.29 8.51 -9.71
CA ILE A 115 2.25 9.07 -8.84
C ILE A 115 2.43 8.46 -7.45
N ILE A 116 2.58 9.32 -6.44
CA ILE A 116 2.82 8.88 -5.07
C ILE A 116 1.53 9.00 -4.26
N VAL A 117 1.17 7.92 -3.57
CA VAL A 117 0.12 7.90 -2.56
C VAL A 117 0.78 7.52 -1.23
N LYS A 118 0.71 8.40 -0.23
CA LYS A 118 1.34 8.20 1.09
C LYS A 118 0.33 7.87 2.19
N ASN A 119 0.86 7.48 3.34
CA ASN A 119 0.09 7.11 4.53
C ASN A 119 -0.90 5.97 4.22
N CYS A 120 -0.49 5.01 3.41
CA CYS A 120 -1.37 3.99 2.89
C CYS A 120 -1.76 2.95 3.96
N TRP A 121 -3.02 2.56 3.89
CA TRP A 121 -3.66 1.50 4.66
C TRP A 121 -4.15 0.44 3.69
N PHE A 122 -3.78 -0.82 3.93
CA PHE A 122 -4.06 -1.90 2.99
C PHE A 122 -5.06 -2.91 3.59
N ARG A 123 -5.97 -3.40 2.75
CA ARG A 123 -6.84 -4.55 3.05
C ARG A 123 -6.61 -5.62 1.99
N ILE A 124 -5.97 -6.72 2.38
CA ILE A 124 -5.71 -7.85 1.47
C ILE A 124 -7.02 -8.58 1.22
N GLN A 125 -7.36 -8.78 -0.06
CA GLN A 125 -8.57 -9.47 -0.52
C GLN A 125 -8.24 -10.88 -1.02
N SER A 126 -7.10 -11.05 -1.67
CA SER A 126 -6.55 -12.37 -2.00
C SER A 126 -5.02 -12.36 -1.99
N GLY A 127 -4.44 -13.49 -1.59
CA GLY A 127 -2.99 -13.66 -1.54
C GLY A 127 -2.36 -13.60 -2.93
N GLY A 128 -1.15 -13.07 -3.01
CA GLY A 128 -0.41 -13.01 -4.27
C GLY A 128 0.06 -14.38 -4.77
N ALA A 129 0.39 -14.43 -6.05
CA ALA A 129 1.02 -15.62 -6.62
C ALA A 129 2.43 -15.75 -6.04
N THR A 130 2.63 -16.67 -5.10
CA THR A 130 3.97 -17.22 -4.90
C THR A 130 4.37 -17.88 -6.22
N TYR A 131 5.41 -17.38 -6.88
CA TYR A 131 6.11 -18.17 -7.89
C TYR A 131 6.59 -19.45 -7.20
N SER A 132 5.80 -20.53 -7.33
CA SER A 132 6.24 -21.90 -7.07
C SER A 132 7.12 -22.30 -8.24
N GLY A 133 8.35 -21.77 -8.27
CA GLY A 133 9.41 -22.29 -9.11
C GLY A 133 9.65 -23.74 -8.74
N GLY A 134 9.36 -24.65 -9.67
CA GLY A 134 9.64 -26.07 -9.52
C GLY A 134 11.09 -26.30 -9.12
N GLY A 135 11.27 -27.13 -8.10
CA GLY A 135 12.56 -27.63 -7.65
C GLY A 135 12.39 -29.05 -7.15
N ALA A 136 11.98 -29.95 -8.05
CA ALA A 136 12.26 -31.37 -7.88
C ALA A 136 13.72 -31.57 -8.30
N TYR A 137 14.60 -31.74 -7.32
CA TYR A 137 15.86 -32.47 -7.47
C TYR A 137 15.74 -33.78 -6.70
#